data_AF-A0A8S9FML6-F1
#
_entry.id   AF-A0A8S9FML6-F1
#
_cell.length_a   1.000
_cell.length_b   1.000
_cell.length_c   1.000
_cell.angle_alpha   90.00
_cell.angle_beta   90.00
_cell.angle_gamma   90.00
#
_symmetry.space_group_name_H-M   'P 1'
#
loop_
_entity.id
_entity.type
_entity.pdbx_description
1 polymer ?
#
loop_
_entity_poly.entity_id
_entity_poly.type
_entity_poly.pdbx_seq_one_letter_code
_entity_poly.pdbx_strand_id
1 'polypeptide(L)' 'MDAEIFQVTPTFHMVEVKKCNGDTLEYQKLVKEDLRPALADIVWVWQSDKDEELVYGSQQETEQQQEEESL' A
#
# COMPACT_ATOMS: atom_id res chain seq x y z
N MET A 1 5.67 -4.06 -10.06
CA MET A 1 6.01 -3.13 -8.97
C MET A 1 7.44 -2.74 -9.19
N ASP A 2 7.75 -1.48 -8.93
CA ASP A 2 9.08 -0.92 -9.06
C ASP A 2 9.54 -0.42 -7.70
N ALA A 3 10.84 -0.43 -7.47
CA ALA A 3 11.44 0.08 -6.25
C ALA A 3 12.61 0.99 -6.61
N GLU A 4 12.65 2.15 -5.98
CA GLU A 4 13.72 3.14 -6.13
C GLU A 4 14.33 3.45 -4.76
N ILE A 5 15.65 3.58 -4.71
CA ILE A 5 16.39 3.85 -3.47
C ILE A 5 16.97 5.26 -3.55
N PHE A 6 16.68 6.05 -2.52
CA PHE A 6 17.15 7.42 -2.38
C PHE A 6 18.06 7.54 -1.17
N GLN A 7 19.26 8.09 -1.38
CA GLN A 7 20.16 8.43 -0.29
C GLN A 7 19.72 9.76 0.33
N VAL A 8 19.25 9.72 1.56
CA VAL A 8 18.85 10.92 2.30
C VAL A 8 20.02 11.45 3.11
N THR A 9 20.81 10.55 3.71
CA THR A 9 22.10 10.84 4.37
C THR A 9 23.10 9.72 4.07
N PRO A 10 24.40 9.87 4.37
CA PRO A 10 25.39 8.80 4.17
C PRO A 10 25.03 7.45 4.79
N THR A 11 24.24 7.45 5.87
CA THR A 11 23.86 6.23 6.62
C THR A 11 22.37 5.94 6.57
N PHE A 12 21.55 6.78 5.94
CA PHE A 12 20.11 6.61 5.88
C PHE A 12 19.62 6.65 4.43
N HIS A 13 18.95 5.58 4.04
CA HIS A 13 18.38 5.39 2.71
C HIS A 13 16.87 5.24 2.83
N MET A 14 16.15 5.87 1.91
CA MET A 14 14.71 5.74 1.77
C MET A 14 14.42 4.86 0.56
N VAL A 15 13.52 3.90 0.71
CA VAL A 15 13.07 3.04 -0.38
C VAL A 15 11.64 3.40 -0.73
N GLU A 16 11.42 3.84 -1.95
CA GLU A 16 10.09 4.09 -2.51
C GLU A 16 9.66 2.87 -3.32
N VAL A 17 8.52 2.28 -2.99
CA VAL A 17 7.94 1.17 -3.75
C VAL A 17 6.70 1.67 -4.46
N LYS A 18 6.66 1.52 -5.78
CA LYS A 18 5.58 1.96 -6.66
C LYS A 18 4.83 0.77 -7.24
N LYS A 19 3.51 0.89 -7.24
CA LYS A 19 2.64 0.00 -8.02
C LYS A 19 2.65 0.46 -9.48
N CYS A 20 3.14 -0.40 -10.39
CA CYS A 20 3.19 -0.08 -11.82
C CYS A 20 1.87 -0.43 -12.53
N ASN A 21 1.30 -1.59 -12.23
CA ASN A 21 0.09 -2.15 -12.82
C ASN A 21 -0.57 -3.14 -11.83
N GLY A 22 -1.79 -3.59 -12.09
CA GLY A 22 -2.50 -4.61 -11.29
C GLY A 22 -3.55 -4.03 -10.33
N ASP A 23 -4.07 -4.85 -9.43
CA ASP A 23 -5.07 -4.45 -8.44
C ASP A 23 -4.43 -3.79 -7.20
N THR A 24 -5.11 -2.79 -6.64
CA THR A 24 -4.59 -2.04 -5.49
C THR A 24 -4.69 -2.83 -4.19
N LEU A 25 -5.71 -3.68 -4.01
CA LEU A 25 -5.83 -4.53 -2.82
C LEU A 25 -4.76 -5.61 -2.82
N GLU A 26 -4.48 -6.22 -3.97
CA GLU A 26 -3.37 -7.18 -4.10
C GLU A 26 -2.03 -6.55 -3.75
N TYR A 27 -1.77 -5.32 -4.23
CA TYR A 27 -0.57 -4.57 -3.84
C TYR A 27 -0.51 -4.33 -2.33
N GLN A 28 -1.61 -3.90 -1.72
CA GLN A 28 -1.66 -3.64 -0.28
C GLN A 28 -1.44 -4.91 0.54
N LYS A 29 -2.05 -6.05 0.15
CA LYS A 29 -1.83 -7.34 0.80
C LYS A 29 -0.38 -7.76 0.71
N LEU A 30 0.23 -7.73 -0.48
CA LEU A 30 1.65 -8.04 -0.65
C LEU A 30 2.54 -7.16 0.23
N VAL A 31 2.25 -5.85 0.30
CA VAL A 31 3.02 -4.94 1.14
C VAL A 31 2.88 -5.29 2.62
N LYS A 32 1.66 -5.57 3.10
CA LYS A 32 1.40 -5.82 4.53
C LYS A 32 1.84 -7.20 4.99
N GLU A 33 1.55 -8.23 4.20
CA GLU A 33 1.71 -9.64 4.60
C GLU A 33 3.09 -10.19 4.25
N ASP A 34 3.74 -9.67 3.20
CA ASP A 34 5.03 -10.19 2.73
C ASP A 34 6.16 -9.17 2.86
N LEU A 35 6.00 -7.98 2.29
CA LEU A 35 7.10 -7.00 2.19
C LEU A 35 7.48 -6.39 3.54
N ARG A 36 6.49 -5.94 4.32
CA ARG A 36 6.72 -5.34 5.64
C ARG A 36 7.39 -6.33 6.61
N PRO A 37 6.91 -7.59 6.74
CA PRO A 37 7.55 -8.57 7.62
C PRO A 37 8.96 -8.94 7.15
N ALA A 38 9.19 -9.10 5.85
CA ALA A 38 10.50 -9.45 5.32
C ALA A 38 11.56 -8.35 5.53
N LEU A 39 11.12 -7.11 5.72
CA LEU A 39 11.99 -5.94 5.92
C LEU A 39 11.92 -5.38 7.35
N ALA A 40 11.32 -6.10 8.29
CA ALA A 40 11.10 -5.63 9.66
C ALA A 40 12.41 -5.28 10.40
N ASP A 41 13.49 -6.00 10.13
CA ASP A 41 14.80 -5.77 10.76
C ASP A 41 15.63 -4.67 10.09
N ILE A 42 15.19 -4.18 8.92
CA ILE A 42 15.96 -3.27 8.05
C ILE A 42 15.29 -1.89 7.98
N VAL A 43 13.95 -1.86 7.95
CA VAL A 43 13.17 -0.63 7.79
C VAL A 43 12.83 -0.04 9.15
N TRP A 44 13.24 1.21 9.35
CA TRP A 44 13.02 1.93 10.61
C TRP A 44 11.55 2.35 10.83
N VAL A 45 10.88 2.87 9.78
CA VAL A 45 9.49 3.34 9.82
C VAL A 45 8.80 3.12 8.47
N TRP A 46 7.53 2.73 8.50
CA TRP A 46 6.65 2.62 7.32
C TRP A 46 5.69 3.81 7.25
N GLN A 47 5.39 4.29 6.03
CA GLN A 47 4.61 5.52 5.85
C GLN A 47 3.07 5.35 5.96
N SER A 48 2.53 4.12 5.87
CA SER A 48 1.08 3.91 5.65
C SER A 48 0.23 3.66 6.90
N ASP A 49 0.71 3.95 8.11
CA ASP A 49 -0.10 3.72 9.33
C ASP A 49 -1.30 4.70 9.47
N LYS A 50 -1.54 5.57 8.48
CA LYS A 50 -2.58 6.62 8.54
C LYS A 50 -3.68 6.54 7.47
N ASP A 51 -3.53 5.69 6.44
CA ASP A 51 -4.40 5.70 5.27
C ASP A 51 -5.23 4.41 5.09
N GLU A 52 -5.28 3.54 6.11
CA GLU A 52 -5.93 2.22 5.99
C GLU A 52 -7.47 2.26 6.04
N GLU A 53 -8.09 3.32 6.58
CA GLU A 53 -9.55 3.34 6.77
C GLU A 53 -10.32 3.80 5.51
N LEU A 54 -9.72 4.65 4.67
CA LEU A 54 -10.44 5.30 3.57
C LEU A 54 -10.60 4.42 2.33
N VAL A 55 -9.67 3.49 2.08
CA VAL A 55 -9.67 2.69 0.84
C VAL A 55 -10.67 1.52 0.91
N TYR A 56 -10.81 0.86 2.06
CA TYR A 56 -11.80 -0.22 2.22
C TYR A 56 -13.24 0.29 2.27
N GLY A 57 -13.49 1.47 2.86
CA GLY A 57 -14.82 2.07 2.90
C GLY A 57 -15.34 2.47 1.51
N SER A 58 -14.45 3.00 0.66
CA SER A 58 -14.81 3.49 -0.68
C SER A 58 -15.32 2.40 -1.63
N GLN A 59 -14.81 1.16 -1.53
CA GLN A 59 -15.23 0.06 -2.40
C GLN A 59 -16.62 -0.49 -2.03
N GLN A 60 -16.93 -0.65 -0.73
CA GLN A 60 -18.23 -1.14 -0.29
C GLN A 60 -19.38 -0.17 -0.63
N GLU A 61 -19.15 1.13 -0.53
CA GLU A 61 -20.14 2.15 -0.93
C GLU A 61 -20.44 2.11 -2.44
N THR A 62 -19.42 1.85 -3.27
CA THR A 62 -19.59 1.80 -4.73
C THR A 62 -20.36 0.56 -5.18
N GLU A 63 -20.12 -0.60 -4.54
CA GLU A 63 -20.85 -1.84 -4.82
C GLU A 63 -22.32 -1.76 -4.36
N GLN A 64 -22.60 -1.17 -3.20
CA GLN A 64 -23.98 -1.00 -2.71
C GLN A 64 -24.81 -0.06 -3.60
N GLN A 65 -24.23 1.04 -4.09
CA GLN A 65 -24.95 1.97 -4.98
C GLN A 65 -25.29 1.35 -6.34
N GLN A 66 -24.41 0.53 -6.90
CA GLN A 66 -24.68 -0.17 -8.17
C GLN A 66 -25.76 -1.25 -8.01
N GLU A 67 -25.80 -1.93 -6.87
CA GLU A 67 -26.82 -2.93 -6.57
C GLU A 67 -28.19 -2.27 -6.33
N GLU A 68 -28.22 -1.09 -5.69
CA GLU A 68 -29.43 -0.28 -5.48
C GLU A 68 -29.96 0.35 -6.78
N GLU A 69 -29.09 0.79 -7.72
CA GLU A 69 -29.51 1.27 -9.05
C GLU A 69 -29.98 0.13 -9.98
N SER A 70 -29.69 -1.12 -9.66
CA SER A 70 -30.09 -2.29 -10.46
C SER A 70 -31.47 -2.86 -10.09
N LEU A 71 -32.12 -2.33 -9.05
CA LEU A 71 -33.45 -2.70 -8.54
C LEU A 71 -34.54 -1.71 -8.98
#